data_AF-A0A484WAA2-F1
#
_entry.id   AF-A0A484WAA2-F1
#
_cell.length_a   1.000
_cell.length_b   1.000
_cell.length_c   1.000
_cell.angle_alpha   90.00
_cell.angle_beta   90.00
_cell.angle_gamma   90.00
#
_symmetry.space_group_name_H-M   'P 1'
#
loop_
_entity.id
_entity.type
_entity.pdbx_description
1 polymer ?
#
loop_
_entity_poly.entity_id
_entity_poly.type
_entity_poly.pdbx_seq_one_letter_code
_entity_poly.pdbx_strand_id
1 'polypeptide(L)'
;MSNTESIIVGQTKTSAWRKSDTTWTLGLFGTAIGAGVLFFPIRAGFGGLIPILLMLVLAYPIAFYCHRALARLCLSGSNVSGNITETVEEHFGKTGGVVITFLYFFAICPLLWIYGVTITNTFMTFWENQLQLPALNRGFVALFLLLLMAFVIWFGKDLMVKVMSFLVFPFIASLVLISLSLIPYWNSAVIDQVNLSDIAFTGARRHSGDGLAGDLHHGLLL
;
A
#
# COMPACT_ATOMS: atom_id res chain seq x y z
N MET A 1 -49.42 36.07 -13.91
CA MET A 1 -48.96 36.29 -12.52
C MET A 1 -48.55 34.91 -11.99
N SER A 2 -47.30 34.50 -12.20
CA SER A 2 -46.14 34.68 -11.30
C SER A 2 -46.15 33.76 -10.07
N ASN A 3 -45.33 32.69 -10.16
CA ASN A 3 -44.53 32.00 -9.13
C ASN A 3 -45.29 31.34 -7.95
N THR A 4 -44.94 30.13 -7.51
CA THR A 4 -43.63 29.80 -6.91
C THR A 4 -43.36 28.29 -6.91
N GLU A 5 -42.12 27.96 -7.25
CA GLU A 5 -41.47 26.66 -7.16
C GLU A 5 -41.51 26.11 -5.73
N SER A 6 -42.06 24.91 -5.54
CA SER A 6 -41.60 24.04 -4.45
C SER A 6 -40.69 22.98 -5.07
N ILE A 7 -39.42 23.35 -5.18
CA ILE A 7 -38.32 22.43 -5.42
C ILE A 7 -38.47 21.31 -4.39
N ILE A 8 -38.84 20.11 -4.84
CA ILE A 8 -38.68 18.90 -4.03
C ILE A 8 -37.17 18.69 -3.95
N VAL A 9 -36.57 19.31 -2.94
CA VAL A 9 -35.21 18.98 -2.50
C VAL A 9 -35.26 17.51 -2.15
N GLY A 10 -34.70 16.68 -3.05
CA GLY A 10 -34.60 15.25 -2.86
C GLY A 10 -34.05 14.98 -1.46
N GLN A 11 -34.85 14.30 -0.64
CA GLN A 11 -34.43 13.82 0.66
C GLN A 11 -33.16 12.98 0.46
N THR A 12 -32.01 13.55 0.81
CA THR A 12 -30.76 12.82 0.93
C THR A 12 -30.92 11.84 2.10
N LYS A 13 -31.48 10.67 1.82
CA LYS A 13 -31.49 9.55 2.75
C LYS A 13 -30.03 9.19 2.99
N THR A 14 -29.47 9.65 4.09
CA THR A 14 -28.14 9.22 4.55
C THR A 14 -28.20 7.71 4.70
N SER A 15 -27.48 6.99 3.82
CA SER A 15 -27.41 5.53 3.87
C SER A 15 -26.90 5.12 5.25
N ALA A 16 -27.72 4.38 6.01
CA ALA A 16 -27.31 3.83 7.30
C ALA A 16 -26.18 2.81 7.07
N TRP A 17 -25.17 2.82 7.95
CA TRP A 17 -24.02 1.92 7.88
C TRP A 17 -24.46 0.45 7.95
N ARG A 18 -24.05 -0.35 6.97
CA ARG A 18 -24.39 -1.77 6.87
C ARG A 18 -23.23 -2.65 7.32
N LYS A 19 -23.52 -3.88 7.73
CA LYS A 19 -22.49 -4.88 8.06
C LYS A 19 -21.51 -5.13 6.90
N SER A 20 -22.00 -5.05 5.66
CA SER A 20 -21.16 -5.10 4.46
C SER A 20 -20.09 -4.03 4.46
N ASP A 21 -20.42 -2.83 4.91
CA ASP A 21 -19.56 -1.65 4.82
C ASP A 21 -18.37 -1.81 5.78
N THR A 22 -18.58 -2.42 6.94
CA THR A 22 -17.51 -2.87 7.84
C THR A 22 -16.61 -3.90 7.17
N THR A 23 -17.17 -4.94 6.55
CA THR A 23 -16.37 -6.00 5.91
C THR A 23 -15.52 -5.46 4.77
N TRP A 24 -16.08 -4.56 3.96
CA TRP A 24 -15.35 -3.89 2.88
C TRP A 24 -14.29 -2.92 3.42
N THR A 25 -14.61 -2.13 4.44
CA THR A 25 -13.64 -1.22 5.07
C THR A 25 -12.47 -1.98 5.68
N LEU A 26 -12.74 -3.08 6.38
CA LEU A 26 -11.70 -3.95 6.93
C LEU A 26 -10.86 -4.60 5.83
N GLY A 27 -11.48 -5.09 4.75
CA GLY A 27 -10.77 -5.60 3.59
C GLY A 27 -9.83 -4.56 2.97
N LEU A 28 -10.33 -3.33 2.75
CA LEU A 28 -9.54 -2.21 2.23
C LEU A 28 -8.39 -1.83 3.18
N PHE A 29 -8.65 -1.80 4.48
CA PHE A 29 -7.62 -1.56 5.49
C PHE A 29 -6.51 -2.64 5.44
N GLY A 30 -6.88 -3.91 5.31
CA GLY A 30 -5.92 -5.01 5.14
C GLY A 30 -5.01 -4.82 3.93
N THR A 31 -5.58 -4.39 2.79
CA THR A 31 -4.79 -4.10 1.58
C THR A 31 -3.88 -2.88 1.75
N ALA A 32 -4.30 -1.88 2.52
CA ALA A 32 -3.52 -0.67 2.76
C ALA A 32 -2.29 -0.91 3.65
N ILE A 33 -2.41 -1.79 4.66
CA ILE A 33 -1.25 -2.13 5.49
C ILE A 33 -0.27 -3.00 4.70
N GLY A 34 -0.75 -4.12 4.13
CA GLY A 34 0.00 -4.99 3.22
C GLY A 34 1.46 -5.28 3.59
N ALA A 35 2.26 -5.65 2.59
CA ALA A 35 3.71 -5.81 2.75
C ALA A 35 4.43 -4.46 2.96
N GLY A 36 3.82 -3.36 2.50
CA GLY A 36 4.40 -2.02 2.55
C GLY A 36 4.70 -1.57 3.98
N VAL A 37 3.77 -1.71 4.91
CA VAL A 37 3.96 -1.24 6.30
C VAL A 37 4.94 -2.11 7.10
N LEU A 38 5.25 -3.32 6.65
CA LEU A 38 6.31 -4.11 7.29
C LEU A 38 7.70 -3.67 6.83
N PHE A 39 7.89 -3.43 5.53
CA PHE A 39 9.22 -3.16 4.98
C PHE A 39 9.56 -1.67 4.91
N PHE A 40 8.57 -0.78 4.75
CA PHE A 40 8.83 0.66 4.63
C PHE A 40 9.29 1.29 5.94
N PRO A 41 8.65 1.09 7.11
CA PRO A 41 9.12 1.68 8.37
C PRO A 41 10.49 1.17 8.79
N ILE A 42 10.82 -0.09 8.50
CA ILE A 42 12.16 -0.63 8.74
C ILE A 42 13.19 0.10 7.86
N ARG A 43 12.91 0.23 6.56
CA ARG A 43 13.80 0.92 5.62
C ARG A 43 13.90 2.42 5.87
N ALA A 44 12.79 3.07 6.20
CA ALA A 44 12.74 4.48 6.54
C ALA A 44 13.37 4.76 7.91
N GLY A 45 13.33 3.78 8.83
CA GLY A 45 14.03 3.83 10.11
C GLY A 45 15.54 3.95 9.96
N PHE A 46 16.15 3.31 8.94
CA PHE A 46 17.55 3.55 8.59
C PHE A 46 17.83 4.99 8.13
N GLY A 47 16.82 5.69 7.61
CA GLY A 47 16.91 7.10 7.22
C GLY A 47 16.72 8.09 8.38
N GLY A 48 16.44 7.61 9.59
CA GLY A 48 16.20 8.46 10.77
C GLY A 48 14.74 8.96 10.89
N LEU A 49 14.48 9.77 11.91
CA LEU A 49 13.11 10.23 12.25
C LEU A 49 12.54 11.22 11.22
N ILE A 50 13.37 12.14 10.71
CA ILE A 50 12.91 13.25 9.87
C ILE A 50 12.30 12.77 8.55
N PRO A 51 12.91 11.84 7.78
CA PRO A 51 12.30 11.33 6.55
C PRO A 51 10.97 10.61 6.78
N ILE A 52 10.84 9.88 7.90
CA ILE A 52 9.58 9.21 8.27
C ILE A 52 8.48 10.24 8.50
N LEU A 53 8.77 11.30 9.28
CA LEU A 53 7.80 12.34 9.60
C LEU A 53 7.41 13.15 8.35
N LEU A 54 8.37 13.48 7.49
CA LEU A 54 8.10 14.14 6.20
C LEU A 54 7.24 13.27 5.30
N MET A 55 7.58 11.98 5.17
CA MET A 55 6.80 11.02 4.38
C MET A 55 5.37 10.90 4.93
N LEU A 56 5.19 10.87 6.25
CA LEU A 56 3.87 10.84 6.88
C LEU A 56 3.03 12.07 6.50
N VAL A 57 3.59 13.28 6.66
CA VAL A 57 2.90 14.55 6.38
C VAL A 57 2.55 14.68 4.90
N LEU A 58 3.41 14.20 3.99
CA LEU A 58 3.19 14.28 2.55
C LEU A 58 2.28 13.17 2.01
N ALA A 59 2.41 11.94 2.53
CA ALA A 59 1.63 10.79 2.07
C ALA A 59 0.14 10.94 2.44
N TYR A 60 -0.17 11.52 3.60
CA TYR A 60 -1.55 11.70 4.06
C TYR A 60 -2.44 12.48 3.05
N PRO A 61 -2.10 13.72 2.64
CA PRO A 61 -2.94 14.47 1.71
C PRO A 61 -3.01 13.79 0.34
N ILE A 62 -1.90 13.23 -0.15
CA ILE A 62 -1.89 12.51 -1.44
C ILE A 62 -2.87 11.34 -1.41
N ALA A 63 -2.77 10.48 -0.38
CA ALA A 63 -3.67 9.34 -0.24
C ALA A 63 -5.13 9.79 -0.07
N PHE A 64 -5.39 10.78 0.79
CA PHE A 64 -6.75 11.26 1.05
C PHE A 64 -7.41 11.84 -0.21
N TYR A 65 -6.74 12.74 -0.92
CA TYR A 65 -7.31 13.38 -2.10
C TYR A 65 -7.46 12.40 -3.28
N CYS A 66 -6.50 11.49 -3.49
CA CYS A 66 -6.59 10.48 -4.54
C CYS A 66 -7.76 9.52 -4.32
N HIS A 67 -7.92 8.98 -3.10
CA HIS A 67 -9.05 8.08 -2.80
C HIS A 67 -10.39 8.83 -2.87
N ARG A 68 -10.44 10.08 -2.40
CA ARG A 68 -11.65 10.90 -2.51
C ARG A 68 -12.01 11.20 -3.97
N ALA A 69 -11.03 11.50 -4.81
CA ALA A 69 -11.24 11.73 -6.24
C ALA A 69 -11.75 10.45 -6.93
N LEU A 70 -11.13 9.30 -6.64
CA LEU A 70 -11.56 8.01 -7.18
C LEU A 70 -12.98 7.65 -6.73
N ALA A 71 -13.33 7.85 -5.45
CA ALA A 71 -14.67 7.60 -4.96
C ALA A 71 -15.72 8.47 -5.67
N ARG A 72 -15.41 9.76 -5.91
CA ARG A 72 -16.29 10.66 -6.66
C ARG A 72 -16.44 10.23 -8.12
N LEU A 73 -15.35 9.80 -8.75
CA LEU A 73 -15.37 9.27 -10.10
C LEU A 73 -16.27 8.03 -10.18
N CYS A 74 -16.09 7.04 -9.29
CA CYS A 74 -16.91 5.83 -9.29
C CYS A 74 -18.40 6.10 -9.03
N LEU A 75 -18.73 7.16 -8.28
CA LEU A 75 -20.11 7.55 -7.98
C LEU A 75 -20.73 8.49 -9.03
N SER A 76 -19.94 9.03 -9.96
CA SER A 76 -20.44 9.94 -11.00
C SER A 76 -20.92 9.23 -12.26
N GLY A 77 -20.63 7.93 -12.40
CA GLY A 77 -21.11 7.12 -13.54
C GLY A 77 -22.64 6.98 -13.53
N SER A 78 -23.26 7.05 -14.71
CA SER A 78 -24.71 6.87 -14.85
C SER A 78 -25.16 5.43 -14.61
N ASN A 79 -24.28 4.47 -14.87
CA ASN A 79 -24.52 3.04 -14.65
C ASN A 79 -24.03 2.59 -13.26
N VAL A 80 -24.97 2.28 -12.37
CA VAL A 80 -24.70 1.85 -10.98
C VAL A 80 -23.91 0.52 -10.90
N SER A 81 -24.01 -0.32 -11.93
CA SER A 81 -23.23 -1.57 -12.05
C SER A 81 -22.05 -1.47 -13.01
N GLY A 82 -21.75 -0.27 -13.52
CA GLY A 82 -20.68 -0.04 -14.47
C GLY A 82 -19.29 -0.18 -13.86
N ASN A 83 -18.31 -0.53 -14.68
CA ASN A 83 -16.91 -0.60 -14.23
C ASN A 83 -16.24 0.78 -14.28
N ILE A 84 -15.09 0.92 -13.63
CA ILE A 84 -14.31 2.17 -13.61
C ILE A 84 -14.00 2.64 -15.04
N THR A 85 -13.65 1.72 -15.95
CA THR A 85 -13.37 2.04 -17.35
C THR A 85 -14.57 2.67 -18.06
N GLU A 86 -15.78 2.16 -17.81
CA GLU A 86 -17.01 2.66 -18.40
C GLU A 86 -17.34 4.06 -17.88
N THR A 87 -17.17 4.28 -16.58
CA THR A 87 -17.38 5.60 -15.97
C THR A 87 -16.39 6.64 -16.50
N VAL A 88 -15.13 6.24 -16.75
CA VAL A 88 -14.12 7.11 -17.37
C VAL A 88 -14.44 7.37 -18.83
N GLU A 89 -14.89 6.37 -19.58
CA GLU A 89 -15.31 6.53 -20.97
C GLU A 89 -16.51 7.48 -21.10
N GLU A 90 -17.45 7.45 -20.15
CA GLU A 90 -18.58 8.38 -20.11
C GLU A 90 -18.12 9.84 -19.92
N HIS A 91 -17.14 10.10 -19.03
CA HIS A 91 -16.70 11.46 -18.71
C HIS A 91 -15.62 12.01 -19.67
N PHE A 92 -14.75 11.14 -20.17
CA PHE A 92 -13.55 11.52 -20.94
C PHE A 92 -13.56 10.96 -22.38
N GLY A 93 -14.61 10.24 -22.77
CA GLY A 93 -14.74 9.59 -24.06
C GLY A 93 -13.93 8.30 -24.20
N LYS A 94 -14.10 7.65 -25.35
CA LYS A 94 -13.49 6.34 -25.67
C LYS A 94 -11.97 6.30 -25.51
N THR A 95 -11.28 7.39 -25.87
CA THR A 95 -9.82 7.50 -25.70
C THR A 95 -9.41 7.49 -24.23
N GLY A 96 -10.17 8.15 -23.35
CA GLY A 96 -9.94 8.12 -21.91
C GLY A 96 -10.09 6.72 -21.32
N GLY A 97 -11.12 5.98 -21.75
CA GLY A 97 -11.35 4.58 -21.36
C GLY A 97 -10.20 3.65 -21.75
N VAL A 98 -9.58 3.86 -22.92
CA VAL A 98 -8.41 3.08 -23.34
C VAL A 98 -7.19 3.41 -22.47
N VAL A 99 -6.91 4.70 -22.25
CA VAL A 99 -5.76 5.13 -21.44
C VAL A 99 -5.82 4.61 -20.02
N ILE A 100 -6.98 4.73 -19.35
CA ILE A 100 -7.12 4.23 -17.98
C ILE A 100 -6.97 2.71 -17.90
N THR A 101 -7.45 1.98 -18.91
CA THR A 101 -7.30 0.52 -18.96
C THR A 101 -5.84 0.11 -19.06
N PHE A 102 -5.05 0.80 -19.89
CA PHE A 102 -3.60 0.57 -19.97
C PHE A 102 -2.89 0.92 -18.65
N LEU A 103 -3.22 2.05 -18.03
CA LEU A 103 -2.67 2.43 -16.72
C LEU A 103 -3.02 1.39 -15.64
N TYR A 104 -4.24 0.89 -15.66
CA TYR A 104 -4.70 -0.14 -14.71
C TYR A 104 -3.94 -1.46 -14.90
N PHE A 105 -3.71 -1.86 -16.15
CA PHE A 105 -2.88 -3.02 -16.48
C PHE A 105 -1.44 -2.86 -15.97
N PHE A 106 -0.80 -1.72 -16.25
CA PHE A 106 0.57 -1.45 -15.80
C PHE A 106 0.70 -1.27 -14.28
N ALA A 107 -0.37 -0.85 -13.59
CA ALA A 107 -0.36 -0.78 -12.14
C ALA A 107 -0.48 -2.17 -11.51
N ILE A 108 -1.43 -2.98 -11.97
CA ILE A 108 -1.76 -4.26 -11.33
C ILE A 108 -0.80 -5.38 -11.72
N CYS A 109 -0.35 -5.44 -12.98
CA CYS A 109 0.49 -6.55 -13.45
C CYS A 109 1.82 -6.67 -12.65
N PRO A 110 2.60 -5.59 -12.44
CA PRO A 110 3.79 -5.64 -11.61
C PRO A 110 3.49 -5.91 -10.13
N LEU A 111 2.37 -5.38 -9.61
CA LEU A 111 1.94 -5.66 -8.24
C LEU A 111 1.68 -7.16 -8.05
N LEU A 112 0.93 -7.79 -8.95
CA LEU A 112 0.65 -9.22 -8.88
C LEU A 112 1.94 -10.05 -8.96
N TRP A 113 2.88 -9.66 -9.81
CA TRP A 113 4.18 -10.30 -9.94
C TRP A 113 4.98 -10.26 -8.62
N ILE A 114 5.14 -9.08 -8.02
CA ILE A 114 5.91 -8.95 -6.78
C ILE A 114 5.24 -9.70 -5.62
N TYR A 115 3.91 -9.72 -5.55
CA TYR A 115 3.18 -10.50 -4.54
C TYR A 115 3.39 -12.01 -4.73
N GLY A 116 3.37 -12.52 -5.95
CA GLY A 116 3.65 -13.94 -6.22
C GLY A 116 5.04 -14.36 -5.77
N VAL A 117 6.06 -13.55 -6.10
CA VAL A 117 7.45 -13.78 -5.65
C VAL A 117 7.56 -13.69 -4.12
N THR A 118 6.90 -12.70 -3.51
CA THR A 118 6.96 -12.46 -2.06
C THR A 118 6.34 -13.60 -1.26
N ILE A 119 5.18 -14.11 -1.67
CA ILE A 119 4.53 -15.23 -0.98
C ILE A 119 5.39 -16.49 -1.07
N THR A 120 5.95 -16.79 -2.25
CA THR A 120 6.84 -17.95 -2.44
C THR A 120 8.06 -17.84 -1.52
N ASN A 121 8.72 -16.68 -1.50
CA ASN A 121 9.90 -16.47 -0.66
C ASN A 121 9.55 -16.55 0.83
N THR A 122 8.46 -15.93 1.26
CA THR A 122 8.02 -15.95 2.67
C THR A 122 7.71 -17.37 3.13
N PHE A 123 7.04 -18.16 2.30
CA PHE A 123 6.75 -19.56 2.60
C PHE A 123 8.03 -20.40 2.72
N MET A 124 8.96 -20.27 1.77
CA MET A 124 10.24 -21.00 1.84
C MET A 124 11.06 -20.60 3.06
N THR A 125 11.16 -19.31 3.36
CA THR A 125 11.85 -18.83 4.57
C THR A 125 11.18 -19.36 5.84
N PHE A 126 9.84 -19.42 5.89
CA PHE A 126 9.13 -20.03 7.01
C PHE A 126 9.41 -21.54 7.12
N TRP A 127 9.41 -22.24 5.99
CA TRP A 127 9.66 -23.67 5.91
C TRP A 127 11.07 -24.06 6.38
N GLU A 128 12.08 -23.33 5.93
CA GLU A 128 13.48 -23.62 6.26
C GLU A 128 13.85 -23.08 7.65
N ASN A 129 13.49 -21.83 7.98
CA ASN A 129 13.98 -21.21 9.21
C ASN A 129 13.08 -21.47 10.41
N GLN A 130 11.76 -21.49 10.23
CA GLN A 130 10.83 -21.64 11.36
C GLN A 130 10.45 -23.10 11.61
N LEU A 131 10.33 -23.92 10.56
CA LEU A 131 10.08 -25.36 10.71
C LEU A 131 11.35 -26.23 10.70
N GLN A 132 12.52 -25.65 10.37
CA GLN A 132 13.79 -26.37 10.28
C GLN A 132 13.75 -27.59 9.35
N LEU A 133 12.95 -27.50 8.28
CA LEU A 133 12.77 -28.57 7.30
C LEU A 133 13.73 -28.38 6.11
N PRO A 134 14.04 -29.47 5.37
CA PRO A 134 14.92 -29.39 4.21
C PRO A 134 14.34 -28.48 3.11
N ALA A 135 15.24 -27.84 2.38
CA ALA A 135 14.91 -26.91 1.31
C ALA A 135 14.05 -27.57 0.22
N LEU A 136 13.00 -26.86 -0.20
CA LEU A 136 12.09 -27.30 -1.26
C LEU A 136 12.46 -26.66 -2.60
N ASN A 137 12.09 -27.32 -3.70
CA ASN A 137 12.25 -26.73 -5.02
C ASN A 137 11.31 -25.53 -5.18
N ARG A 138 11.89 -24.34 -5.33
CA ARG A 138 11.18 -23.07 -5.50
C ARG A 138 10.13 -23.08 -6.61
N GLY A 139 10.41 -23.73 -7.74
CA GLY A 139 9.48 -23.80 -8.87
C GLY A 139 8.21 -24.58 -8.54
N PHE A 140 8.36 -25.70 -7.82
CA PHE A 140 7.22 -26.51 -7.36
C PHE A 140 6.38 -25.76 -6.33
N VAL A 141 7.04 -25.12 -5.36
CA VAL A 141 6.38 -24.33 -4.31
C VAL A 141 5.61 -23.14 -4.91
N ALA A 142 6.23 -22.39 -5.83
CA ALA A 142 5.58 -21.26 -6.49
C ALA A 142 4.32 -21.69 -7.25
N LEU A 143 4.42 -22.79 -8.02
CA LEU A 143 3.29 -23.32 -8.79
C LEU A 143 2.16 -23.81 -7.87
N PHE A 144 2.51 -24.52 -6.80
CA PHE A 144 1.54 -25.00 -5.81
C PHE A 144 0.82 -23.84 -5.11
N LEU A 145 1.55 -22.82 -4.65
CA LEU A 145 0.97 -21.64 -3.99
C LEU A 145 0.10 -20.81 -4.94
N LEU A 146 0.51 -20.66 -6.20
CA LEU A 146 -0.29 -19.98 -7.22
C LEU A 146 -1.61 -20.72 -7.46
N LEU A 147 -1.57 -22.04 -7.62
CA LEU A 147 -2.78 -22.87 -7.79
C LEU A 147 -3.69 -22.80 -6.56
N LEU A 148 -3.10 -22.85 -5.35
CA LEU A 148 -3.85 -22.70 -4.11
C LEU A 148 -4.58 -21.35 -4.04
N MET A 149 -3.91 -20.26 -4.40
CA MET A 149 -4.55 -18.93 -4.45
C MET A 149 -5.65 -18.86 -5.51
N ALA A 150 -5.42 -19.41 -6.70
CA ALA A 150 -6.42 -19.47 -7.76
C ALA A 150 -7.66 -20.29 -7.32
N PHE A 151 -7.44 -21.39 -6.62
CA PHE A 151 -8.50 -22.22 -6.06
C PHE A 151 -9.35 -21.46 -5.02
N VAL A 152 -8.72 -20.65 -4.15
CA VAL A 152 -9.46 -19.82 -3.18
C VAL A 152 -10.34 -18.78 -3.89
N ILE A 153 -9.85 -18.17 -4.98
CA ILE A 153 -10.61 -17.20 -5.77
C ILE A 153 -11.82 -17.84 -6.46
N TRP A 154 -11.70 -19.11 -6.85
CA TRP A 154 -12.78 -19.86 -7.51
C TRP A 154 -14.05 -20.01 -6.65
N PHE A 155 -13.94 -19.97 -5.32
CA PHE A 155 -15.09 -19.99 -4.40
C PHE A 155 -15.92 -18.68 -4.39
N GLY A 156 -15.50 -17.67 -5.14
CA GLY A 156 -16.28 -16.46 -5.37
C GLY A 156 -15.96 -15.28 -4.43
N LYS A 157 -16.55 -14.13 -4.78
CA LYS A 157 -16.29 -12.82 -4.16
C LYS A 157 -16.60 -12.80 -2.66
N ASP A 158 -17.68 -13.44 -2.23
CA ASP A 158 -18.13 -13.31 -0.85
C ASP A 158 -17.21 -14.05 0.14
N LEU A 159 -16.65 -15.20 -0.27
CA LEU A 159 -15.60 -15.86 0.50
C LEU A 159 -14.33 -15.00 0.54
N MET A 160 -13.90 -14.47 -0.60
CA MET A 160 -12.70 -13.63 -0.69
C MET A 160 -12.78 -12.43 0.27
N VAL A 161 -13.89 -11.68 0.24
CA VAL A 161 -14.10 -10.50 1.09
C VAL A 161 -14.16 -10.89 2.57
N LYS A 162 -14.79 -12.02 2.91
CA LYS A 162 -14.86 -12.52 4.28
C LYS A 162 -13.50 -12.96 4.82
N VAL A 163 -12.71 -13.69 4.02
CA VAL A 163 -11.36 -14.13 4.39
C VAL A 163 -10.45 -12.93 4.61
N MET A 164 -10.42 -11.97 3.68
CA MET A 164 -9.61 -10.76 3.81
C MET A 164 -9.98 -9.96 5.06
N SER A 165 -11.28 -9.76 5.31
CA SER A 165 -11.74 -9.05 6.51
C SER A 165 -11.42 -9.80 7.80
N PHE A 166 -11.46 -11.13 7.82
CA PHE A 166 -11.14 -11.91 9.01
C PHE A 166 -9.64 -11.91 9.30
N LEU A 167 -8.80 -12.02 8.27
CA LEU A 167 -7.34 -12.08 8.38
C LEU A 167 -6.71 -10.79 8.93
N VAL A 168 -7.42 -9.66 8.80
CA VAL A 168 -7.01 -8.37 9.37
C VAL A 168 -6.98 -8.39 10.90
N PHE A 169 -7.86 -9.13 11.57
CA PHE A 169 -7.91 -9.16 13.04
C PHE A 169 -6.64 -9.76 13.69
N PRO A 170 -6.18 -10.98 13.36
CA PRO A 170 -4.95 -11.52 13.93
C PRO A 170 -3.72 -10.69 13.53
N PHE A 171 -3.78 -10.04 12.37
CA PHE A 171 -2.71 -9.16 11.91
C PHE A 171 -2.61 -7.88 12.74
N ILE A 172 -3.72 -7.17 12.99
CA ILE A 172 -3.75 -6.02 13.91
C ILE A 172 -3.29 -6.44 15.31
N ALA A 173 -3.78 -7.58 15.81
CA ALA A 173 -3.39 -8.08 17.12
C ALA A 173 -1.87 -8.30 17.20
N SER A 174 -1.26 -8.89 16.15
CA SER A 174 0.18 -9.07 16.06
C SER A 174 0.94 -7.74 16.06
N LEU A 175 0.46 -6.73 15.31
CA LEU A 175 1.09 -5.40 15.30
C LEU A 175 1.04 -4.73 16.67
N VAL A 176 -0.09 -4.83 17.38
CA VAL A 176 -0.23 -4.29 18.74
C VAL A 176 0.71 -5.01 19.71
N LEU A 177 0.76 -6.34 19.66
CA LEU A 177 1.66 -7.13 20.52
C LEU A 177 3.13 -6.78 20.28
N ILE A 178 3.55 -6.67 19.02
CA ILE A 178 4.90 -6.25 18.67
C ILE A 178 5.16 -4.82 19.18
N SER A 179 4.22 -3.89 18.97
CA SER A 179 4.35 -2.51 19.44
C SER A 179 4.51 -2.43 20.97
N LEU A 180 3.74 -3.20 21.73
CA LEU A 180 3.85 -3.29 23.19
C LEU A 180 5.19 -3.92 23.63
N SER A 181 5.64 -4.96 22.92
CA SER A 181 6.93 -5.62 23.16
C SER A 181 8.13 -4.68 22.93
N LEU A 182 7.98 -3.67 22.07
CA LEU A 182 9.04 -2.71 21.76
C LEU A 182 9.17 -1.56 22.76
N ILE A 183 8.18 -1.31 23.63
CA ILE A 183 8.21 -0.26 24.67
C ILE A 183 9.52 -0.27 25.49
N PRO A 184 10.02 -1.40 26.02
CA PRO A 184 11.29 -1.42 26.78
C PRO A 184 12.52 -1.06 25.94
N TYR A 185 12.45 -1.13 24.61
CA TYR A 185 13.55 -0.81 23.70
C TYR A 185 13.48 0.63 23.17
N TRP A 186 12.52 1.44 23.64
CA TRP A 186 12.44 2.84 23.24
C TRP A 186 13.65 3.60 23.78
N ASN A 187 14.39 4.23 22.88
CA ASN A 187 15.57 5.02 23.20
C ASN A 187 15.43 6.44 22.61
N SER A 188 15.91 7.44 23.34
CA SER A 188 15.96 8.84 22.89
C SER A 188 17.00 9.11 21.82
N ALA A 189 17.88 8.14 21.50
CA ALA A 189 18.89 8.27 20.44
C ALA A 189 18.32 8.67 19.06
N VAL A 190 17.04 8.37 18.80
CA VAL A 190 16.33 8.82 17.59
C VAL A 190 16.18 10.34 17.52
N ILE A 191 16.12 11.01 18.68
CA ILE A 191 16.03 12.48 18.79
C ILE A 191 17.43 13.10 18.67
N ASP A 192 18.46 12.45 19.20
CA ASP A 192 19.86 12.94 19.09
C ASP A 192 20.39 12.91 17.65
N GLN A 193 19.84 12.02 16.82
CA GLN A 193 20.11 11.98 15.36
C GLN A 193 19.50 13.17 14.60
N VAL A 194 18.61 13.95 15.22
CA VAL A 194 17.98 15.14 14.63
C VAL A 194 18.89 16.36 14.83
N ASN A 195 20.09 16.34 14.23
CA ASN A 195 20.93 17.53 14.15
C ASN A 195 20.38 18.47 13.07
N LEU A 196 19.66 19.51 13.52
CA LEU A 196 19.10 20.57 12.66
C LEU A 196 20.17 21.34 11.86
N SER A 197 21.45 21.20 12.20
CA SER A 197 22.58 21.80 11.49
C SER A 197 22.83 21.19 10.10
N ASP A 198 22.51 19.91 9.89
CA ASP A 198 22.69 19.26 8.58
C ASP A 198 21.53 19.54 7.61
N ILE A 199 20.37 19.93 8.13
CA ILE A 199 19.18 20.24 7.34
C ILE A 199 19.28 21.66 6.70
N ALA A 200 20.08 22.55 7.30
CA ALA A 200 20.25 23.92 6.81
C ALA A 200 21.31 24.08 5.70
N PHE A 201 22.14 23.08 5.42
CA PHE A 201 23.34 23.26 4.57
C PHE A 201 23.26 22.67 3.15
N THR A 202 22.20 21.95 2.78
CA THR A 202 22.07 21.40 1.41
C THR A 202 21.59 22.41 0.35
N GLY A 203 21.52 23.70 0.69
CA GLY A 203 21.21 24.81 -0.23
C GLY A 203 22.37 25.76 -0.56
N ALA A 204 23.52 25.66 0.13
CA ALA A 204 24.65 26.57 -0.08
C ALA A 204 25.96 25.81 -0.31
N ARG A 205 26.22 25.48 -1.58
CA ARG A 205 27.54 25.43 -2.22
C ARG A 205 28.72 24.98 -1.32
N ARG A 206 29.06 23.68 -1.35
CA ARG A 206 30.47 23.24 -1.23
C ARG A 206 30.96 22.79 -2.61
N HIS A 207 31.26 23.77 -3.44
CA HIS A 207 32.16 23.62 -4.58
C HIS A 207 33.36 24.52 -4.33
N SER A 208 34.34 23.96 -3.61
CA SER A 208 35.74 24.40 -3.52
C SER A 208 36.43 23.18 -2.91
N GLY A 209 37.01 22.29 -3.69
CA GLY A 209 38.17 22.58 -4.50
C GLY A 209 39.39 22.27 -3.65
N ASP A 210 39.68 20.98 -3.48
CA ASP A 210 41.00 20.45 -3.15
C ASP A 210 41.03 19.01 -3.67
N GLY A 211 41.58 18.88 -4.88
CA GLY A 211 42.13 17.62 -5.34
C GLY A 211 43.54 17.47 -4.80
N LEU A 212 43.93 16.27 -4.42
CA LEU A 212 45.04 15.54 -5.04
C LEU A 212 45.36 14.27 -4.23
N ALA A 213 45.39 13.17 -4.98
CA ALA A 213 46.31 12.04 -4.84
C ALA A 213 46.25 11.18 -3.57
N GLY A 214 45.74 9.96 -3.74
CA GLY A 214 46.00 8.82 -2.84
C GLY A 214 44.83 7.85 -2.81
N ASP A 215 45.13 6.58 -3.04
CA ASP A 215 44.24 5.43 -2.76
C ASP A 215 43.27 5.01 -3.87
N LEU A 216 43.85 4.78 -5.04
CA LEU A 216 43.35 3.80 -6.00
C LEU A 216 44.18 2.52 -5.90
N HIS A 217 44.07 1.75 -4.81
CA HIS A 217 44.55 0.35 -4.75
C HIS A 217 44.02 -0.40 -3.50
N HIS A 218 42.86 -1.06 -3.64
CA HIS A 218 42.40 -2.31 -2.97
C HIS A 218 40.88 -2.40 -3.19
N GLY A 219 40.38 -3.13 -4.19
CA GLY A 219 40.40 -4.60 -4.26
C GLY A 219 39.21 -5.12 -3.45
N LEU A 220 37.99 -5.17 -4.00
CA LEU A 220 37.48 -6.33 -4.75
C LEU A 220 37.89 -7.65 -4.10
N LEU A 221 37.07 -8.13 -3.15
CA LEU A 221 36.78 -9.53 -2.78
C LEU A 221 36.31 -9.58 -1.31
N LEU A 222 34.99 -9.62 -1.12
CA LEU A 222 34.24 -10.49 -0.20
C LEU A 222 32.74 -10.19 -0.31
#